data_AF-A0A453BMD2-F1
#
_entry.id   AF-A0A453BMD2-F1
#
_cell.length_a   1.000
_cell.length_b   1.000
_cell.length_c   1.000
_cell.angle_alpha   90.00
_cell.angle_beta   90.00
_cell.angle_gamma   90.00
#
_symmetry.space_group_name_H-M   'P 1'
#
loop_
_entity.id
_entity.type
_entity.pdbx_description
1 polymer ?
#
loop_
_entity_poly.entity_id
_entity_poly.type
_entity_poly.pdbx_seq_one_letter_code
_entity_poly.pdbx_strand_id
1 'polypeptide(L)' 'FKGIYHGKQCHSADLPSVLARAWAAGVDRIIVTGGSLKESREALEIAETDGRLFCTVGVHPTRCGVILEYISCFGRD' A
#
# COMPACT_ATOMS: atom_id res chain seq x y z
N PHE A 1 3.81 -8.53 -5.57
CA PHE A 1 3.88 -9.28 -4.30
C PHE A 1 2.64 -10.12 -3.98
N LYS A 2 1.43 -9.76 -4.47
CA LYS A 2 0.24 -10.64 -4.33
C LYS A 2 0.16 -11.77 -5.38
N GLY A 3 1.08 -11.77 -6.36
CA GLY A 3 1.12 -12.75 -7.45
C GLY A 3 0.03 -12.60 -8.53
N ILE A 4 -0.64 -11.44 -8.55
CA ILE A 4 -1.70 -11.10 -9.51
C ILE A 4 -1.14 -10.16 -10.57
N TYR A 5 -1.31 -10.52 -11.85
CA TYR A 5 -0.87 -9.75 -13.00
C TYR A 5 -2.03 -9.57 -13.97
N HIS A 6 -2.43 -8.32 -14.24
CA HIS A 6 -3.61 -8.01 -15.06
C HIS A 6 -4.88 -8.80 -14.64
N GLY A 7 -5.08 -8.98 -13.34
CA GLY A 7 -6.21 -9.72 -12.77
C GLY A 7 -6.06 -11.25 -12.75
N LYS A 8 -5.04 -11.83 -13.40
CA LYS A 8 -4.76 -13.26 -13.37
C LYS A 8 -3.81 -13.62 -12.23
N GLN A 9 -4.15 -14.66 -11.47
CA GLN A 9 -3.22 -15.26 -10.51
C GLN A 9 -2.15 -16.07 -11.25
N CYS A 10 -0.89 -15.64 -11.17
CA CYS A 10 0.23 -16.32 -11.84
C CYS A 10 1.11 -17.11 -10.88
N HIS A 11 1.18 -16.69 -9.61
CA HIS A 11 1.88 -17.41 -8.54
C HIS A 11 1.27 -17.02 -7.19
N SER A 12 1.55 -17.76 -6.11
CA SER A 12 1.08 -17.39 -4.77
C SER A 12 1.66 -16.05 -4.29
N ALA A 13 0.98 -15.39 -3.35
CA ALA A 13 1.53 -14.18 -2.72
C ALA A 13 2.86 -14.50 -2.02
N ASP A 14 3.86 -13.65 -2.24
CA ASP A 14 5.26 -13.94 -1.93
C ASP A 14 5.97 -12.78 -1.20
N LEU A 15 5.20 -11.86 -0.61
CA LEU A 15 5.74 -10.71 0.12
C LEU A 15 6.76 -11.09 1.21
N PRO A 16 6.56 -12.13 2.05
CA PRO A 16 7.55 -12.53 3.04
C PRO A 16 8.90 -12.90 2.41
N SER A 17 8.87 -13.59 1.26
CA SER A 17 10.08 -13.96 0.51
C SER A 17 10.77 -12.75 -0.11
N VAL A 18 10.02 -11.75 -0.57
CA VAL A 18 10.57 -10.46 -1.05
C VAL A 18 11.28 -9.73 0.09
N LEU A 19 10.64 -9.63 1.25
CA LEU A 19 11.20 -8.97 2.43
C LEU A 19 12.46 -9.70 2.94
N ALA A 20 12.43 -11.03 3.02
CA ALA A 20 13.60 -11.82 3.41
C ALA A 20 14.82 -11.54 2.53
N ARG A 21 14.64 -11.40 1.22
CA ARG A 21 15.73 -11.02 0.31
C ARG A 21 16.23 -9.60 0.55
N ALA A 22 15.33 -8.63 0.80
CA ALA A 22 15.73 -7.26 1.11
C ALA A 22 16.57 -7.20 2.40
N TRP A 23 16.17 -7.93 3.43
CA TRP A 23 16.91 -8.04 4.69
C TRP A 23 18.28 -8.70 4.50
N ALA A 24 18.35 -9.79 3.74
CA ALA A 24 19.61 -10.45 3.42
C ALA A 24 20.58 -9.55 2.62
N ALA A 25 20.05 -8.61 1.85
CA ALA A 25 20.82 -7.61 1.11
C ALA A 25 21.25 -6.39 1.96
N GLY A 26 20.88 -6.33 3.24
CA GLY A 26 21.26 -5.25 4.14
C GLY A 26 20.35 -4.02 4.12
N VAL A 27 19.13 -4.12 3.59
CA VAL A 27 18.13 -3.05 3.73
C VAL A 27 17.74 -2.93 5.20
N ASP A 28 17.85 -1.75 5.79
CA ASP A 28 17.54 -1.55 7.22
C ASP A 28 16.05 -1.23 7.48
N ARG A 29 15.44 -0.40 6.62
CA ARG A 29 14.04 0.04 6.73
C ARG A 29 13.40 0.16 5.34
N ILE A 30 12.07 -0.03 5.28
CA ILE A 30 11.28 0.11 4.04
C ILE A 30 10.07 0.99 4.33
N ILE A 31 9.75 1.91 3.42
CA ILE A 31 8.54 2.74 3.48
C ILE A 31 7.58 2.25 2.38
N VAL A 32 6.45 1.67 2.79
CA VAL A 32 5.36 1.24 1.91
C VAL A 32 4.52 2.46 1.52
N THR A 33 4.33 2.66 0.23
CA THR A 33 3.64 3.85 -0.28
C THR A 33 2.12 3.63 -0.37
N GLY A 34 1.36 4.47 0.34
CA GLY A 34 -0.08 4.62 0.20
C GLY A 34 -0.43 5.87 -0.61
N GLY A 35 -1.23 5.73 -1.69
CA GLY A 35 -1.61 6.82 -2.59
C GLY A 35 -3.12 7.15 -2.60
N SER A 36 -3.89 6.51 -1.73
CA SER A 36 -5.32 6.74 -1.53
C SER A 36 -5.72 6.27 -0.14
N LEU A 37 -6.93 6.56 0.32
CA LEU A 37 -7.41 6.08 1.62
C LEU A 37 -7.35 4.56 1.75
N LYS A 38 -7.85 3.84 0.72
CA LYS A 38 -7.83 2.37 0.68
C LYS A 38 -6.39 1.84 0.73
N GLU A 39 -5.53 2.36 -0.15
CA GLU A 39 -4.13 1.90 -0.19
C GLU A 39 -3.34 2.27 1.05
N SER A 40 -3.65 3.39 1.70
CA SER A 40 -3.03 3.76 2.97
C SER A 40 -3.36 2.75 4.07
N ARG A 41 -4.59 2.19 4.08
CA ARG A 41 -4.96 1.10 4.99
C ARG A 41 -4.21 -0.20 4.66
N GLU A 42 -4.16 -0.58 3.39
CA GLU A 42 -3.39 -1.75 2.96
C GLU A 42 -1.89 -1.61 3.28
N ALA A 43 -1.32 -0.41 3.14
CA ALA A 43 0.06 -0.12 3.48
C ALA A 43 0.30 -0.18 5.00
N LEU A 44 -0.65 0.28 5.80
CA LEU A 44 -0.60 0.18 7.27
C LEU A 44 -0.61 -1.29 7.72
N GLU A 45 -1.52 -2.11 7.19
CA GLU A 45 -1.59 -3.54 7.49
C GLU A 45 -0.26 -4.25 7.18
N ILE A 46 0.43 -3.87 6.10
CA ILE A 46 1.77 -4.39 5.79
C ILE A 46 2.80 -3.89 6.79
N ALA A 47 2.79 -2.59 7.11
CA ALA A 47 3.74 -1.99 8.05
C ALA A 47 3.66 -2.60 9.45
N GLU A 48 2.46 -3.00 9.89
CA GLU A 48 2.26 -3.66 11.19
C GLU A 48 2.87 -5.07 11.29
N THR A 49 3.26 -5.69 10.17
CA THR A 49 3.83 -7.05 10.18
C THR A 49 5.28 -7.15 10.63
N ASP A 50 6.06 -6.06 10.55
CA ASP A 50 7.47 -6.03 10.94
C ASP A 50 7.86 -4.60 11.33
N GLY A 51 8.49 -4.43 12.50
CA GLY A 51 8.87 -3.12 13.04
C GLY A 51 9.88 -2.32 12.21
N ARG A 52 10.42 -2.89 11.13
CA ARG A 52 11.28 -2.20 10.15
C ARG A 52 10.51 -1.64 8.96
N LEU A 53 9.22 -1.92 8.89
CA LEU A 53 8.32 -1.41 7.86
C LEU A 53 7.56 -0.20 8.38
N PHE A 54 7.49 0.83 7.55
CA PHE A 54 6.68 2.03 7.77
C PHE A 54 5.76 2.24 6.58
N CYS A 55 4.78 3.12 6.71
CA CYS A 55 3.90 3.49 5.58
C CYS A 55 3.68 4.99 5.48
N THR A 56 3.35 5.45 4.27
CA THR A 56 2.83 6.81 4.05
C THR A 56 1.32 6.81 4.04
N VAL A 57 0.73 7.94 4.43
CA VAL A 57 -0.71 8.21 4.27
C VAL A 57 -0.87 9.48 3.44
N GLY A 58 -1.69 9.41 2.39
CA GLY A 58 -1.94 10.54 1.51
C GLY A 58 -2.78 10.18 0.29
N VAL A 59 -3.06 11.18 -0.53
CA VAL A 59 -3.76 11.01 -1.81
C VAL A 59 -2.82 11.43 -2.93
N HIS A 60 -2.49 10.49 -3.80
CA HIS A 60 -1.66 10.72 -4.98
C HIS A 60 -2.43 11.57 -6.01
N PRO A 61 -1.78 12.46 -6.79
CA PRO A 61 -2.46 13.33 -7.76
C PRO A 61 -3.38 12.59 -8.74
N THR A 62 -3.02 11.38 -9.16
CA THR A 62 -3.84 10.54 -10.07
C THR A 62 -5.09 9.93 -9.41
N ARG A 63 -5.27 10.13 -8.10
CA ARG A 63 -6.35 9.55 -7.30
C ARG A 63 -7.12 10.59 -6.49
N CYS A 64 -6.93 11.89 -6.77
CA CYS A 64 -7.65 12.96 -6.09
C CYS A 64 -9.17 12.97 -6.36
N GLY A 65 -9.67 12.25 -7.37
CA GLY A 65 -11.10 12.14 -7.65
C GLY A 65 -11.93 11.65 -6.46
N VAL A 66 -11.36 10.79 -5.61
CA VAL A 66 -12.02 10.29 -4.39
C VAL A 66 -12.33 11.42 -3.39
N ILE A 67 -11.57 12.52 -3.41
CA ILE A 67 -11.82 13.68 -2.55
C ILE A 67 -13.09 14.40 -3.00
N LEU A 68 -13.33 14.50 -4.31
CA LEU A 68 -14.54 15.11 -4.87
C LEU A 68 -15.78 14.28 -4.54
N GLU A 69 -15.69 12.94 -4.60
CA GLU A 69 -16.77 12.06 -4.18
C GLU A 69 -17.14 12.28 -2.70
N TYR A 70 -16.15 12.36 -1.81
CA TYR A 70 -16.38 12.67 -0.40
C TYR A 70 -17.06 14.03 -0.20
N ILE A 71 -16.59 15.08 -0.88
CA ILE A 71 -17.22 16.40 -0.80
C ILE A 71 -18.65 16.36 -1.35
N SER A 72 -18.94 15.60 -2.41
CA SER A 72 -20.30 15.49 -2.95
C SER A 72 -21.27 14.74 -2.03
N CYS A 73 -20.77 13.78 -1.24
CA CYS A 73 -21.55 13.04 -0.26
C CYS A 73 -21.78 13.82 1.04
N PHE A 74 -20.85 14.72 1.43
CA PHE A 74 -20.91 15.50 2.67
C PHE A 74 -21.16 17.00 2.47
N GLY A 75 -21.26 17.47 1.22
CA GLY A 75 -21.46 18.86 0.83
C GLY A 75 -22.83 19.08 0.19
N ARG A 76 -23.88 18.84 0.99
CA ARG A 76 -25.19 19.48 0.87
C ARG A 76 -25.70 19.75 2.29
N ASP A 77 -25.01 20.66 2.96
CA ASP A 77 -25.58 21.52 4.01
C ASP A 77 -25.48 22.96 3.52
#